data_AF-A0A3L8C101-F1
#
_entry.id   AF-A0A3L8C101-F1
#
_cell.length_a   1.000
_cell.length_b   1.000
_cell.length_c   1.000
_cell.angle_alpha   90.00
_cell.angle_beta   90.00
_cell.angle_gamma   90.00
#
_symmetry.space_group_name_H-M   'P 1'
#
loop_
_entity.id
_entity.type
_entity.pdbx_description
1 polymer ?
#
loop_
_entity_poly.entity_id
_entity_poly.type
_entity_poly.pdbx_seq_one_letter_code
_entity_poly.pdbx_strand_id
1 'polypeptide(L)'
;MSIAAAAPAPVSRALSVSSVGLLSLYLVMPALLLWVGMDALFWQHQWRDQWLPQYPAELLIWAIVFNFPHIVSSLVTLVDQEYWQFYRCKLVLGLAVIVTLVLAVNVMVPLVASRHVADQVYLAFFLFYSTYTVWHVLSQQFGIGLMLMRVTPRALAFYRWRGLSTLAGALMYVKVFGGMYLQGEYLFGMELERLVLDAALISVVLATLAGIPLWRQSRRALGTWYGLGNLAILPVSYVMLVLDYNVFVVMIPRFIHDLTAFQVYAVHDHNRNRECHRNLVYRWLRFIPLTPLLLCPLLAILLANSIECGSMLVDTLLGTSNQLPQKCFMDPAAPLSFSRDLPGTLSLWLQVLFICGFFHYFIEGFVWKRESIHRHSVGFN
;
A
#
# COMPACT_ATOMS: atom_id res chain seq x y z
N MET A 1 9.38 -33.96 52.04
CA MET A 1 8.56 -32.89 51.41
C MET A 1 8.73 -33.01 49.90
N SER A 2 7.72 -33.53 49.20
CA SER A 2 7.70 -33.62 47.75
C SER A 2 7.38 -32.23 47.19
N ILE A 3 8.33 -31.62 46.48
CA ILE A 3 8.08 -30.38 45.75
C ILE A 3 7.16 -30.74 44.59
N ALA A 4 5.87 -30.41 44.73
CA ALA A 4 4.91 -30.55 43.65
C ALA A 4 5.37 -29.67 42.49
N ALA A 5 5.67 -30.30 41.35
CA ALA A 5 5.98 -29.58 40.12
C ALA A 5 4.77 -28.70 39.75
N ALA A 6 4.98 -27.40 39.70
CA ALA A 6 3.97 -26.46 39.25
C ALA A 6 3.49 -26.87 37.85
N ALA A 7 2.17 -27.02 37.70
CA ALA A 7 1.58 -27.32 36.41
C ALA A 7 2.03 -26.27 35.38
N PRO A 8 2.47 -26.67 34.17
CA PRO A 8 2.89 -25.71 33.15
C PRO A 8 1.73 -24.75 32.88
N ALA A 9 2.05 -23.44 32.90
CA ALA A 9 1.08 -22.40 32.59
C ALA A 9 0.37 -22.72 31.26
N PRO A 10 -0.95 -22.52 31.15
CA PRO A 10 -1.69 -22.84 29.94
C PRO A 10 -1.07 -22.07 28.76
N VAL A 11 -0.59 -22.81 27.76
CA VAL A 11 -0.07 -22.24 26.52
C VAL A 11 -1.20 -21.43 25.89
N SER A 12 -1.04 -20.10 25.87
CA SER A 12 -2.04 -19.20 25.29
C SER A 12 -2.28 -19.61 23.83
N ARG A 13 -3.54 -19.74 23.40
CA ARG A 13 -3.87 -20.25 22.05
C ARG A 13 -3.27 -19.34 20.98
N ALA A 14 -2.85 -19.95 19.87
CA ALA A 14 -2.38 -19.18 18.72
C ALA A 14 -3.53 -18.30 18.19
N LEU A 15 -3.23 -17.05 17.86
CA LEU A 15 -4.18 -16.14 17.26
C LEU A 15 -4.43 -16.54 15.81
N SER A 16 -5.65 -16.24 15.33
CA SER A 16 -6.03 -16.39 13.94
C SER A 16 -6.63 -15.08 13.44
N VAL A 17 -6.46 -14.82 12.16
CA VAL A 17 -7.06 -13.67 11.49
C VAL A 17 -8.56 -13.93 11.33
N SER A 18 -9.37 -13.00 11.84
CA SER A 18 -10.83 -13.09 11.74
C SER A 18 -11.30 -12.82 10.32
N SER A 19 -11.91 -13.82 9.67
CA SER A 19 -12.47 -13.64 8.32
C SER A 19 -13.61 -12.60 8.32
N VAL A 20 -14.36 -12.52 9.42
CA VAL A 20 -15.41 -11.50 9.62
C VAL A 20 -14.79 -10.12 9.84
N GLY A 21 -13.71 -10.04 10.61
CA GLY A 21 -12.94 -8.81 10.78
C GLY A 21 -12.43 -8.26 9.45
N LEU A 22 -11.87 -9.12 8.60
CA LEU A 22 -11.43 -8.71 7.26
C LEU A 22 -12.59 -8.21 6.39
N LEU A 23 -13.74 -8.89 6.42
CA LEU A 23 -14.93 -8.47 5.68
C LEU A 23 -15.45 -7.10 6.16
N SER A 24 -15.37 -6.83 7.48
CA SER A 24 -15.85 -5.57 8.06
C SER A 24 -15.11 -4.34 7.53
N LEU A 25 -13.87 -4.49 7.06
CA LEU A 25 -13.09 -3.40 6.45
C LEU A 25 -13.79 -2.84 5.20
N TYR A 26 -14.58 -3.64 4.49
CA TYR A 26 -15.33 -3.22 3.31
C TYR A 26 -16.51 -2.29 3.63
N LEU A 27 -16.92 -2.17 4.91
CA LEU A 27 -17.91 -1.20 5.35
C LEU A 27 -17.46 0.25 5.15
N VAL A 28 -16.16 0.49 4.92
CA VAL A 28 -15.64 1.81 4.55
C VAL A 28 -16.30 2.33 3.26
N MET A 29 -16.61 1.46 2.29
CA MET A 29 -17.20 1.87 1.02
C MET A 29 -18.63 2.43 1.17
N PRO A 30 -19.61 1.73 1.77
CA PRO A 30 -20.93 2.30 1.99
C PRO A 30 -20.90 3.49 2.96
N ALA A 31 -20.02 3.50 3.97
CA ALA A 31 -19.86 4.64 4.87
C ALA A 31 -19.40 5.90 4.12
N LEU A 32 -18.40 5.78 3.25
CA LEU A 32 -17.92 6.89 2.43
C LEU A 32 -18.93 7.32 1.37
N LEU A 33 -19.66 6.40 0.74
CA LEU A 33 -20.75 6.73 -0.18
C LEU A 33 -21.86 7.52 0.52
N LEU A 34 -22.24 7.11 1.73
CA LEU A 34 -23.22 7.84 2.53
C LEU A 34 -22.70 9.23 2.88
N TRP A 35 -21.44 9.34 3.33
CA TRP A 35 -20.81 10.61 3.65
C TRP A 35 -20.78 11.56 2.46
N VAL A 36 -20.27 11.10 1.31
CA VAL A 36 -20.21 11.88 0.07
C VAL A 36 -21.60 12.26 -0.42
N GLY A 37 -22.57 11.35 -0.31
CA GLY A 37 -23.97 11.65 -0.62
C GLY A 37 -24.54 12.74 0.28
N MET A 38 -24.22 12.72 1.58
CA MET A 38 -24.63 13.78 2.50
C MET A 38 -23.93 15.12 2.20
N ASP A 39 -22.63 15.11 1.90
CA ASP A 39 -21.90 16.32 1.50
C ASP A 39 -22.47 16.95 0.22
N ALA A 40 -22.79 16.13 -0.78
CA ALA A 40 -23.42 16.60 -2.00
C ALA A 40 -24.83 17.16 -1.78
N LEU A 41 -25.66 16.48 -0.97
CA LEU A 41 -27.08 16.84 -0.79
C LEU A 41 -27.30 17.99 0.20
N PHE A 42 -26.56 18.04 1.30
CA PHE A 42 -26.81 18.98 2.40
C PHE A 42 -25.79 20.13 2.44
N TRP A 43 -24.55 19.90 1.99
CA TRP A 43 -23.45 20.83 2.16
C TRP A 43 -22.85 21.36 0.85
N GLN A 44 -23.45 21.03 -0.31
CA GLN A 44 -23.01 21.51 -1.62
C GLN A 44 -21.50 21.31 -1.85
N HIS A 45 -20.97 20.16 -1.43
CA HIS A 45 -19.54 19.82 -1.55
C HIS A 45 -18.58 20.66 -0.70
N GLN A 46 -19.05 21.38 0.33
CA GLN A 46 -18.16 22.16 1.20
C GLN A 46 -17.08 21.30 1.87
N TRP A 47 -17.36 20.05 2.25
CA TRP A 47 -16.33 19.19 2.82
C TRP A 47 -15.25 18.85 1.81
N ARG A 48 -15.64 18.50 0.59
CA ARG A 48 -14.71 18.30 -0.53
C ARG A 48 -13.82 19.52 -0.76
N ASP A 49 -14.42 20.70 -0.84
CA ASP A 49 -13.74 21.89 -1.34
C ASP A 49 -12.89 22.60 -0.27
N GLN A 50 -13.24 22.47 1.02
CA GLN A 50 -12.58 23.21 2.11
C GLN A 50 -11.78 22.34 3.08
N TRP A 51 -12.17 21.07 3.27
CA TRP A 51 -11.65 20.23 4.36
C TRP A 51 -10.86 19.02 3.87
N LEU A 52 -11.21 18.49 2.71
CA LEU A 52 -10.50 17.37 2.12
C LEU A 52 -9.32 17.87 1.28
N PRO A 53 -8.15 17.22 1.39
CA PRO A 53 -7.03 17.53 0.52
C PRO A 53 -7.35 17.13 -0.91
N GLN A 54 -7.08 18.04 -1.84
CA GLN A 54 -7.30 17.79 -3.26
C GLN A 54 -6.24 16.86 -3.85
N TYR A 55 -5.05 16.85 -3.25
CA TYR A 55 -3.94 15.99 -3.67
C TYR A 55 -3.68 14.91 -2.63
N PRO A 56 -3.69 13.61 -3.01
CA PRO A 56 -3.40 12.53 -2.06
C PRO A 56 -2.02 12.62 -1.42
N ALA A 57 -1.09 13.35 -2.04
CA ALA A 57 0.25 13.62 -1.50
C ALA A 57 0.23 14.45 -0.20
N GLU A 58 -0.81 15.24 0.04
CA GLU A 58 -0.98 16.05 1.25
C GLU A 58 -1.43 15.20 2.44
N LEU A 59 -1.81 13.94 2.21
CA LEU A 59 -2.19 13.02 3.28
C LEU A 59 -0.96 12.32 3.87
N LEU A 60 0.06 13.08 4.28
CA LEU A 60 1.24 12.51 4.93
C LEU A 60 0.83 11.68 6.16
N ILE A 61 -0.14 12.17 6.94
CA ILE A 61 -0.75 11.43 8.06
C ILE A 61 -1.32 10.08 7.58
N TRP A 62 -1.99 10.03 6.43
CA TRP A 62 -2.51 8.79 5.88
C TRP A 62 -1.39 7.82 5.53
N ALA A 63 -0.33 8.31 4.88
CA ALA A 63 0.83 7.49 4.58
C ALA A 63 1.41 6.91 5.87
N ILE A 64 1.54 7.70 6.93
CA ILE A 64 2.11 7.26 8.21
C ILE A 64 1.20 6.29 8.97
N VAL A 65 -0.12 6.52 8.96
CA VAL A 65 -1.07 5.75 9.77
C VAL A 65 -1.51 4.47 9.08
N PHE A 66 -1.61 4.45 7.74
CA PHE A 66 -2.13 3.30 7.00
C PHE A 66 -1.06 2.63 6.12
N ASN A 67 -0.27 3.42 5.39
CA ASN A 67 0.68 2.86 4.42
C ASN A 67 1.98 2.34 5.11
N PHE A 68 2.53 3.06 6.06
CA PHE A 68 3.79 2.67 6.71
C PHE A 68 3.69 1.50 7.68
N PRO A 69 2.64 1.34 8.50
CA PRO A 69 2.63 0.29 9.52
C PRO A 69 2.66 -1.12 8.92
N HIS A 70 2.04 -1.34 7.76
CA HIS A 70 2.09 -2.64 7.08
C HIS A 70 3.43 -2.87 6.36
N ILE A 71 4.04 -1.84 5.77
CA ILE A 71 5.38 -1.93 5.19
C ILE A 71 6.38 -2.25 6.30
N VAL A 72 6.36 -1.50 7.39
CA VAL A 72 7.27 -1.68 8.53
C VAL A 72 7.03 -3.04 9.17
N SER A 73 5.78 -3.47 9.39
CA SER A 73 5.54 -4.80 9.95
C SER A 73 6.10 -5.90 9.04
N SER A 74 5.94 -5.79 7.71
CA SER A 74 6.52 -6.76 6.76
C SER A 74 8.05 -6.80 6.78
N LEU A 75 8.72 -5.67 6.99
CA LEU A 75 10.18 -5.62 7.07
C LEU A 75 10.66 -6.12 8.43
N VAL A 76 9.93 -5.80 9.50
CA VAL A 76 10.20 -6.30 10.86
C VAL A 76 10.13 -7.81 10.87
N THR A 77 9.16 -8.46 10.22
CA THR A 77 9.07 -9.93 10.22
C THR A 77 10.34 -10.61 9.71
N LEU A 78 11.07 -9.97 8.78
CA LEU A 78 12.31 -10.48 8.18
C LEU A 78 13.53 -10.38 9.10
N VAL A 79 13.45 -9.62 10.20
CA VAL A 79 14.53 -9.49 11.19
C VAL A 79 14.55 -10.69 12.16
N ASP A 80 14.46 -11.90 11.58
CA ASP A 80 14.55 -13.21 12.23
C ASP A 80 15.66 -14.01 11.52
N GLN A 81 16.54 -14.65 12.30
CA GLN A 81 17.69 -15.40 11.77
C GLN A 81 17.27 -16.55 10.84
N GLU A 82 16.17 -17.25 11.15
CA GLU A 82 15.64 -18.33 10.31
C GLU A 82 15.17 -17.77 8.95
N TYR A 83 14.55 -16.58 8.98
CA TYR A 83 14.01 -15.94 7.78
C TYR A 83 15.12 -15.40 6.90
N TRP A 84 16.12 -14.78 7.52
CA TRP A 84 17.32 -14.35 6.82
C TRP A 84 18.02 -15.53 6.14
N GLN A 85 18.25 -16.64 6.84
CA GLN A 85 18.90 -17.82 6.26
C GLN A 85 18.11 -18.38 5.06
N PHE A 86 16.78 -18.42 5.16
CA PHE A 86 15.92 -18.93 4.10
C PHE A 86 15.81 -17.99 2.89
N TYR A 87 15.74 -16.68 3.11
CA TYR A 87 15.45 -15.70 2.04
C TYR A 87 16.63 -14.85 1.58
N ARG A 88 17.80 -14.87 2.25
CA ARG A 88 18.94 -13.95 2.02
C ARG A 88 19.26 -13.67 0.56
N CYS A 89 19.37 -14.72 -0.27
CA CYS A 89 19.76 -14.57 -1.67
C CYS A 89 18.72 -13.76 -2.45
N LYS A 90 17.43 -14.04 -2.23
CA LYS A 90 16.33 -13.32 -2.85
C LYS A 90 16.23 -11.88 -2.33
N LEU A 91 16.38 -11.68 -1.01
CA LEU A 91 16.30 -10.36 -0.38
C LEU A 91 17.43 -9.44 -0.85
N VAL A 92 18.68 -9.91 -0.79
CA VAL A 92 19.84 -9.11 -1.19
C VAL A 92 19.80 -8.79 -2.68
N LEU A 93 19.51 -9.79 -3.53
CA LEU A 93 19.42 -9.56 -4.97
C LEU A 93 18.27 -8.61 -5.32
N GLY A 94 17.10 -8.82 -4.73
CA GLY A 94 15.94 -7.95 -4.95
C GLY A 94 16.21 -6.51 -4.51
N LEU A 95 16.76 -6.32 -3.31
CA LEU A 95 17.11 -4.99 -2.80
C LEU A 95 18.16 -4.30 -3.68
N ALA A 96 19.21 -5.02 -4.09
CA ALA A 96 20.26 -4.48 -4.96
C ALA A 96 19.71 -4.01 -6.31
N VAL A 97 18.83 -4.80 -6.94
CA VAL A 97 18.16 -4.43 -8.19
C VAL A 97 17.28 -3.19 -7.99
N ILE A 98 16.48 -3.15 -6.93
CA ILE A 98 15.57 -2.02 -6.64
C ILE A 98 16.36 -0.74 -6.38
N VAL A 99 17.38 -0.78 -5.52
CA VAL A 99 18.24 0.38 -5.22
C VAL A 99 18.92 0.87 -6.49
N THR A 100 19.48 -0.04 -7.29
CA THR A 100 20.13 0.31 -8.57
C THR A 100 19.15 0.98 -9.52
N LEU A 101 17.93 0.44 -9.66
CA LEU A 101 16.89 1.02 -10.51
C LEU A 101 16.48 2.42 -10.05
N VAL A 102 16.24 2.59 -8.74
CA VAL A 102 15.84 3.88 -8.17
C VAL A 102 16.95 4.91 -8.36
N LEU A 103 18.21 4.58 -8.04
CA LEU A 103 19.34 5.49 -8.24
C LEU A 103 19.60 5.79 -9.72
N ALA A 104 19.44 4.80 -10.60
CA ALA A 104 19.59 5.01 -12.05
C ALA A 104 18.59 6.05 -12.57
N VAL A 105 17.31 5.90 -12.22
CA VAL A 105 16.27 6.85 -12.62
C VAL A 105 16.43 8.20 -11.92
N ASN A 106 16.73 8.21 -10.62
CA ASN A 106 16.64 9.42 -9.80
C ASN A 106 17.92 10.25 -9.73
N VAL A 107 19.06 9.66 -10.05
CA VAL A 107 20.36 10.33 -9.95
C VAL A 107 21.08 10.26 -11.30
N MET A 108 21.25 9.07 -11.88
CA MET A 108 22.06 8.92 -13.10
C MET A 108 21.43 9.58 -14.33
N VAL A 109 20.12 9.42 -14.53
CA VAL A 109 19.41 10.03 -15.67
C VAL A 109 19.49 11.57 -15.64
N PRO A 110 19.19 12.27 -14.54
CA PRO A 110 19.38 13.72 -14.45
C PRO A 110 20.80 14.20 -14.70
N LEU A 111 21.81 13.39 -14.33
CA LEU A 111 23.22 13.77 -14.50
C LEU A 111 23.72 13.63 -15.94
N VAL A 112 23.10 12.76 -16.74
CA VAL A 112 23.60 12.38 -18.08
C VAL A 112 22.67 12.82 -19.21
N ALA A 113 21.36 12.89 -18.97
CA ALA A 113 20.35 13.21 -19.98
C ALA A 113 19.93 14.69 -19.93
N SER A 114 19.31 15.16 -21.01
CA SER A 114 18.68 16.48 -21.01
C SER A 114 17.47 16.50 -20.07
N ARG A 115 17.15 17.68 -19.53
CA ARG A 115 16.03 17.86 -18.58
C ARG A 115 14.71 17.28 -19.11
N HIS A 116 14.40 17.52 -20.39
CA HIS A 116 13.19 16.98 -21.01
C HIS A 116 13.15 15.45 -20.99
N VAL A 117 14.26 14.78 -21.30
CA VAL A 117 14.34 13.32 -21.25
C VAL A 117 14.22 12.82 -19.81
N ALA A 118 14.87 13.49 -18.86
CA ALA A 118 14.77 13.15 -17.44
C ALA A 118 13.32 13.22 -16.95
N ASP A 119 12.62 14.33 -17.23
CA ASP A 119 11.21 14.52 -16.85
C ASP A 119 10.30 13.41 -17.40
N GLN A 120 10.51 12.99 -18.66
CA GLN A 120 9.74 11.89 -19.27
C GLN A 120 10.05 10.53 -18.64
N VAL A 121 11.31 10.25 -18.33
CA VAL A 121 11.72 9.03 -17.63
C VAL A 121 11.13 9.00 -16.21
N TYR A 122 11.09 10.13 -15.52
CA TYR A 122 10.46 10.26 -14.22
C TYR A 122 8.95 10.00 -14.28
N LEU A 123 8.26 10.61 -15.24
CA LEU A 123 6.84 10.36 -15.44
C LEU A 123 6.58 8.87 -15.71
N ALA A 124 7.36 8.26 -16.61
CA ALA A 124 7.24 6.83 -16.91
C ALA A 124 7.50 5.95 -15.66
N PHE A 125 8.52 6.29 -14.87
CA PHE A 125 8.82 5.60 -13.61
C PHE A 125 7.69 5.75 -12.59
N PHE A 126 7.13 6.94 -12.43
CA PHE A 126 6.01 7.21 -11.53
C PHE A 126 4.74 6.47 -11.97
N LEU A 127 4.43 6.46 -13.27
CA LEU A 127 3.32 5.71 -13.85
C LEU A 127 3.49 4.20 -13.64
N PHE A 128 4.72 3.70 -13.84
CA PHE A 128 5.07 2.32 -13.57
C PHE A 128 4.89 1.97 -12.08
N TYR A 129 5.46 2.76 -11.17
CA TYR A 129 5.34 2.55 -9.73
C TYR A 129 3.86 2.58 -9.27
N SER A 130 3.10 3.56 -9.75
CA SER A 130 1.68 3.71 -9.43
C SER A 130 0.85 2.51 -9.94
N THR A 131 1.09 2.09 -11.19
CA THR A 131 0.44 0.91 -11.78
C THR A 131 0.83 -0.37 -11.03
N TYR A 132 2.10 -0.52 -10.68
CA TYR A 132 2.61 -1.66 -9.93
C TYR A 132 2.01 -1.70 -8.52
N THR A 133 1.82 -0.54 -7.89
CA THR A 133 1.14 -0.42 -6.61
C THR A 133 -0.32 -0.87 -6.71
N VAL A 134 -1.07 -0.37 -7.70
CA VAL A 134 -2.46 -0.81 -7.95
C VAL A 134 -2.52 -2.32 -8.19
N TRP A 135 -1.60 -2.83 -9.03
CA TRP A 135 -1.50 -4.25 -9.31
C TRP A 135 -1.28 -5.06 -8.02
N HIS A 136 -0.36 -4.62 -7.16
CA HIS A 136 -0.05 -5.26 -5.90
C HIS A 136 -1.25 -5.29 -4.95
N VAL A 137 -1.82 -4.10 -4.67
CA VAL A 137 -2.97 -3.89 -3.77
C VAL A 137 -4.14 -4.79 -4.17
N LEU A 138 -4.53 -4.75 -5.45
CA LEU A 138 -5.64 -5.56 -5.96
C LEU A 138 -5.30 -7.05 -5.99
N SER A 139 -4.07 -7.42 -6.38
CA SER A 139 -3.66 -8.84 -6.41
C SER A 139 -3.73 -9.49 -5.03
N GLN A 140 -3.31 -8.77 -3.99
CA GLN A 140 -3.36 -9.28 -2.62
C GLN A 140 -4.81 -9.47 -2.17
N GLN A 141 -5.67 -8.47 -2.39
CA GLN A 141 -7.08 -8.52 -2.02
C GLN A 141 -7.84 -9.63 -2.76
N PHE A 142 -7.57 -9.81 -4.06
CA PHE A 142 -8.14 -10.89 -4.84
C PHE A 142 -7.65 -12.26 -4.38
N GLY A 143 -6.36 -12.39 -4.04
CA GLY A 143 -5.80 -13.63 -3.51
C GLY A 143 -6.45 -14.07 -2.20
N ILE A 144 -6.65 -13.12 -1.27
CA ILE A 144 -7.36 -13.36 -0.01
C ILE A 144 -8.83 -13.70 -0.28
N GLY A 145 -9.48 -13.00 -1.21
CA GLY A 145 -10.84 -13.29 -1.61
C GLY A 145 -11.03 -14.72 -2.13
N LEU A 146 -10.15 -15.18 -3.02
CA LEU A 146 -10.19 -16.55 -3.53
C LEU A 146 -9.98 -17.60 -2.43
N MET A 147 -9.08 -17.30 -1.47
CA MET A 147 -8.86 -18.14 -0.30
C MET A 147 -10.12 -18.25 0.57
N LEU A 148 -10.78 -17.13 0.89
CA LEU A 148 -12.01 -17.10 1.70
C LEU A 148 -13.20 -17.72 0.98
N MET A 149 -13.27 -17.58 -0.35
CA MET A 149 -14.25 -18.24 -1.21
C MET A 149 -14.02 -19.75 -1.35
N ARG A 150 -12.80 -20.23 -1.05
CA ARG A 150 -12.34 -21.62 -1.29
C ARG A 150 -12.47 -22.05 -2.75
N VAL A 151 -12.04 -21.18 -3.67
CA VAL A 151 -12.13 -21.41 -5.11
C VAL A 151 -10.74 -21.38 -5.73
N THR A 152 -10.48 -22.33 -6.63
CA THR A 152 -9.32 -22.32 -7.53
C THR A 152 -9.82 -21.96 -8.94
N PRO A 153 -9.79 -20.67 -9.32
CA PRO A 153 -10.36 -20.24 -10.59
C PRO A 153 -9.52 -20.75 -11.76
N ARG A 154 -10.14 -20.85 -12.95
CA ARG A 154 -9.37 -21.07 -14.19
C ARG A 154 -8.38 -19.93 -14.37
N ALA A 155 -7.11 -20.26 -14.59
CA ALA A 155 -6.02 -19.30 -14.65
C ALA A 155 -6.32 -18.12 -15.59
N LEU A 156 -6.80 -18.39 -16.80
CA LEU A 156 -7.12 -17.36 -17.78
C LEU A 156 -8.21 -16.38 -17.31
N ALA A 157 -9.28 -16.88 -16.68
CA ALA A 157 -10.37 -16.03 -16.19
C ALA A 157 -9.89 -15.12 -15.06
N PHE A 158 -9.08 -15.66 -14.14
CA PHE A 158 -8.47 -14.88 -13.06
C PHE A 158 -7.51 -13.81 -13.59
N TYR A 159 -6.60 -14.16 -14.51
CA TYR A 159 -5.64 -13.21 -15.05
C TYR A 159 -6.31 -12.10 -15.88
N ARG A 160 -7.37 -12.42 -16.62
CA ARG A 160 -8.17 -11.41 -17.34
C ARG A 160 -8.84 -10.44 -16.37
N TRP A 161 -9.56 -10.95 -15.37
CA TRP A 161 -10.22 -10.11 -14.36
C TRP A 161 -9.20 -9.23 -13.63
N ARG A 162 -8.07 -9.80 -13.19
CA ARG A 162 -7.00 -9.08 -12.52
C ARG A 162 -6.37 -8.01 -13.39
N GLY A 163 -6.09 -8.32 -14.66
CA GLY A 163 -5.51 -7.38 -15.63
C GLY A 163 -6.43 -6.20 -15.90
N LEU A 164 -7.71 -6.46 -16.18
CA LEU A 164 -8.72 -5.42 -16.37
C LEU A 164 -8.88 -4.55 -15.12
N SER A 165 -8.90 -5.17 -13.94
CA SER A 165 -8.99 -4.45 -12.66
C SER A 165 -7.78 -3.55 -12.42
N THR A 166 -6.58 -4.04 -12.76
CA THR A 166 -5.34 -3.26 -12.67
C THR A 166 -5.35 -2.08 -13.63
N LEU A 167 -5.79 -2.30 -14.88
CA LEU A 167 -5.91 -1.25 -15.89
C LEU A 167 -6.91 -0.16 -15.43
N ALA A 168 -8.07 -0.58 -14.92
CA ALA A 168 -9.07 0.34 -14.38
C ALA A 168 -8.51 1.21 -13.24
N GLY A 169 -7.87 0.58 -12.24
CA GLY A 169 -7.24 1.30 -11.13
C GLY A 169 -6.09 2.20 -11.58
N ALA A 170 -5.27 1.75 -12.54
CA ALA A 170 -4.18 2.55 -13.09
C ALA A 170 -4.68 3.79 -13.82
N LEU A 171 -5.71 3.68 -14.67
CA LEU A 171 -6.31 4.83 -15.35
C LEU A 171 -6.92 5.84 -14.36
N MET A 172 -7.59 5.35 -13.31
CA MET A 172 -8.07 6.23 -12.23
C MET A 172 -6.90 6.95 -11.53
N TYR A 173 -5.79 6.26 -11.27
CA TYR A 173 -4.60 6.88 -10.69
C TYR A 173 -3.95 7.89 -11.64
N VAL A 174 -3.92 7.62 -12.94
CA VAL A 174 -3.46 8.58 -13.96
C VAL A 174 -4.32 9.84 -13.92
N LYS A 175 -5.64 9.73 -13.80
CA LYS A 175 -6.51 10.90 -13.65
C LYS A 175 -6.24 11.66 -12.36
N VAL A 176 -6.10 10.97 -11.22
CA VAL A 176 -5.90 11.58 -9.89
C VAL A 176 -4.54 12.29 -9.79
N PHE A 177 -3.45 11.63 -10.17
CA PHE A 177 -2.10 12.16 -10.02
C PHE A 177 -1.59 12.92 -11.24
N GLY A 178 -2.12 12.58 -12.42
CA GLY A 178 -1.70 13.13 -13.70
C GLY A 178 -2.59 14.23 -14.24
N GLY A 179 -3.73 14.56 -13.60
CA GLY A 179 -4.73 15.51 -14.13
C GLY A 179 -4.14 16.82 -14.64
N MET A 180 -3.17 17.38 -13.91
CA MET A 180 -2.46 18.62 -14.29
C MET A 180 -1.73 18.52 -15.64
N TYR A 181 -1.24 17.33 -15.99
CA TYR A 181 -0.52 17.06 -17.25
C TYR A 181 -1.47 16.65 -18.38
N LEU A 182 -2.72 16.32 -18.08
CA LEU A 182 -3.72 15.91 -19.07
C LEU A 182 -4.57 17.09 -19.57
N GLN A 183 -4.67 18.15 -18.75
CA GLN A 183 -5.46 19.34 -19.06
C GLN A 183 -4.88 20.10 -20.25
N GLY A 184 -5.75 20.47 -21.20
CA GLY A 184 -5.36 21.22 -22.40
C GLY A 184 -4.67 20.38 -23.48
N GLU A 185 -4.41 19.09 -23.23
CA GLU A 185 -3.89 18.15 -24.22
C GLU A 185 -5.04 17.45 -24.96
N TYR A 186 -4.92 17.32 -26.28
CA TYR A 186 -5.96 16.75 -27.14
C TYR A 186 -5.44 15.56 -27.95
N LEU A 187 -6.24 14.50 -28.01
CA LEU A 187 -5.99 13.32 -28.84
C LEU A 187 -7.27 12.95 -29.60
N PHE A 188 -7.17 12.81 -30.93
CA PHE A 188 -8.34 12.58 -31.80
C PHE A 188 -9.47 13.63 -31.65
N GLY A 189 -9.10 14.88 -31.33
CA GLY A 189 -10.07 15.97 -31.10
C GLY A 189 -10.82 15.89 -29.77
N MET A 190 -10.49 14.94 -28.90
CA MET A 190 -11.01 14.84 -27.54
C MET A 190 -9.94 15.28 -26.55
N GLU A 191 -10.38 15.92 -25.46
CA GLU A 191 -9.50 16.23 -24.34
C GLU A 191 -8.99 14.93 -23.70
N LEU A 192 -7.68 14.85 -23.48
CA LEU A 192 -7.02 13.64 -23.00
C LEU A 192 -7.53 13.23 -21.62
N GLU A 193 -7.83 14.20 -20.76
CA GLU A 193 -8.43 13.97 -19.44
C GLU A 193 -9.76 13.20 -19.54
N ARG A 194 -10.64 13.61 -20.46
CA ARG A 194 -11.92 12.93 -20.70
C ARG A 194 -11.71 11.54 -21.28
N LEU A 195 -10.77 11.37 -22.21
CA LEU A 195 -10.45 10.07 -22.78
C LEU A 195 -9.98 9.07 -21.70
N VAL A 196 -9.14 9.52 -20.75
CA VAL A 196 -8.69 8.70 -19.63
C VAL A 196 -9.86 8.31 -18.73
N LEU A 197 -10.78 9.23 -18.45
CA LEU A 197 -11.97 8.96 -17.63
C LEU A 197 -12.91 7.94 -18.31
N ASP A 198 -13.19 8.10 -19.61
CA ASP A 198 -14.03 7.17 -20.38
C ASP A 198 -13.37 5.79 -20.48
N ALA A 199 -12.05 5.74 -20.70
CA ALA A 199 -11.29 4.49 -20.69
C ALA A 199 -11.31 3.80 -19.31
N ALA A 200 -11.25 4.59 -18.23
CA ALA A 200 -11.39 4.07 -16.87
C ALA A 200 -12.78 3.47 -16.67
N LEU A 201 -13.86 4.15 -17.07
CA LEU A 201 -15.23 3.63 -16.98
C LEU A 201 -15.38 2.30 -17.70
N ILE A 202 -14.96 2.23 -18.96
CA ILE A 202 -15.02 1.01 -19.77
C ILE A 202 -14.25 -0.11 -19.06
N SER A 203 -13.05 0.17 -18.56
CA SER A 203 -12.22 -0.80 -17.86
C SER A 203 -12.87 -1.28 -16.55
N VAL A 204 -13.51 -0.37 -15.78
CA VAL A 204 -14.26 -0.70 -14.55
C VAL A 204 -15.44 -1.62 -14.86
N VAL A 205 -16.23 -1.30 -15.89
CA VAL A 205 -17.36 -2.11 -16.32
C VAL A 205 -16.88 -3.50 -16.76
N LEU A 206 -15.89 -3.56 -17.63
CA LEU A 206 -15.33 -4.84 -18.11
C LEU A 206 -14.71 -5.65 -16.98
N ALA A 207 -13.98 -5.02 -16.04
CA ALA A 207 -13.44 -5.70 -14.87
C ALA A 207 -14.55 -6.27 -13.98
N THR A 208 -15.59 -5.48 -13.72
CA THR A 208 -16.73 -5.91 -12.90
C THR A 208 -17.46 -7.08 -13.55
N LEU A 209 -17.75 -7.01 -14.85
CA LEU A 209 -18.39 -8.07 -15.61
C LEU A 209 -17.54 -9.35 -15.68
N ALA A 210 -16.23 -9.20 -15.91
CA ALA A 210 -15.28 -10.33 -15.93
C ALA A 210 -15.16 -11.00 -14.56
N GLY A 211 -15.39 -10.24 -13.48
CA GLY A 211 -15.48 -10.77 -12.13
C GLY A 211 -16.71 -11.68 -11.94
N ILE A 212 -17.88 -11.39 -12.55
CA ILE A 212 -19.20 -12.01 -12.22
C ILE A 212 -19.12 -13.53 -12.08
N PRO A 213 -18.56 -14.23 -13.07
CA PRO A 213 -18.50 -15.67 -13.02
C PRO A 213 -17.59 -16.21 -11.91
N LEU A 214 -16.56 -15.47 -11.51
CA LEU A 214 -15.58 -15.90 -10.50
C LEU A 214 -16.20 -15.93 -9.10
N TRP A 215 -16.92 -14.87 -8.70
CA TRP A 215 -17.48 -14.82 -7.35
C TRP A 215 -18.69 -15.74 -7.17
N ARG A 216 -19.45 -15.98 -8.24
CA ARG A 216 -20.57 -16.95 -8.23
C ARG A 216 -20.13 -18.38 -7.93
N GLN A 217 -18.84 -18.68 -8.05
CA GLN A 217 -18.26 -19.99 -7.70
C GLN A 217 -17.96 -20.14 -6.20
N SER A 218 -18.18 -19.09 -5.39
CA SER A 218 -17.89 -19.11 -3.96
C SER A 218 -18.61 -20.25 -3.26
N ARG A 219 -17.88 -21.00 -2.42
CA ARG A 219 -18.42 -22.13 -1.64
C ARG A 219 -18.89 -21.74 -0.25
N ARG A 220 -18.80 -20.45 0.12
CA ARG A 220 -19.11 -19.93 1.46
C ARG A 220 -19.80 -18.58 1.37
N ALA A 221 -20.82 -18.36 2.19
CA ALA A 221 -21.53 -17.07 2.26
C ALA A 221 -20.58 -15.90 2.58
N LEU A 222 -19.69 -16.06 3.56
CA LEU A 222 -18.67 -15.06 3.90
C LEU A 222 -17.74 -14.77 2.71
N GLY A 223 -17.30 -15.81 2.01
CA GLY A 223 -16.48 -15.67 0.81
C GLY A 223 -17.22 -14.93 -0.32
N THR A 224 -18.54 -15.14 -0.45
CA THR A 224 -19.37 -14.42 -1.42
C THR A 224 -19.41 -12.93 -1.11
N TRP A 225 -19.64 -12.55 0.15
CA TRP A 225 -19.62 -11.15 0.57
C TRP A 225 -18.25 -10.50 0.38
N TYR A 226 -17.17 -11.22 0.68
CA TYR A 226 -15.81 -10.74 0.43
C TYR A 226 -15.54 -10.55 -1.07
N GLY A 227 -16.01 -11.48 -1.90
CA GLY A 227 -15.95 -11.38 -3.35
C GLY A 227 -16.70 -10.14 -3.85
N LEU A 228 -17.96 -9.95 -3.42
CA LEU A 228 -18.77 -8.76 -3.71
C LEU A 228 -18.08 -7.46 -3.29
N GLY A 229 -17.46 -7.45 -2.10
CA GLY A 229 -16.64 -6.34 -1.65
C GLY A 229 -15.51 -6.01 -2.62
N ASN A 230 -14.72 -7.01 -3.02
CA ASN A 230 -13.61 -6.81 -3.97
C ASN A 230 -14.05 -6.20 -5.30
N LEU A 231 -15.23 -6.59 -5.77
CA LEU A 231 -15.76 -6.12 -7.04
C LEU A 231 -16.29 -4.71 -6.93
N ALA A 232 -16.85 -4.35 -5.77
CA ALA A 232 -17.35 -3.02 -5.50
C ALA A 232 -16.21 -1.98 -5.35
N ILE A 233 -14.98 -2.39 -5.02
CA ILE A 233 -13.84 -1.46 -4.89
C ILE A 233 -13.73 -0.54 -6.12
N LEU A 234 -13.74 -1.10 -7.34
CA LEU A 234 -13.51 -0.31 -8.56
C LEU A 234 -14.70 0.60 -8.93
N PRO A 235 -15.96 0.13 -8.99
CA PRO A 235 -17.10 1.00 -9.23
C PRO A 235 -17.24 2.10 -8.18
N VAL A 236 -17.07 1.79 -6.89
CA VAL A 236 -17.16 2.80 -5.84
C VAL A 236 -16.04 3.83 -5.99
N SER A 237 -14.80 3.40 -6.23
CA SER A 237 -13.68 4.33 -6.47
C SER A 237 -13.90 5.19 -7.72
N TYR A 238 -14.52 4.64 -8.77
CA TYR A 238 -14.88 5.41 -9.97
C TYR A 238 -15.96 6.45 -9.69
N VAL A 239 -16.97 6.13 -8.88
CA VAL A 239 -17.98 7.11 -8.44
C VAL A 239 -17.31 8.24 -7.65
N MET A 240 -16.38 7.92 -6.75
CA MET A 240 -15.60 8.95 -6.03
C MET A 240 -14.81 9.85 -6.98
N LEU A 241 -14.23 9.26 -8.03
CA LEU A 241 -13.47 10.00 -9.04
C LEU A 241 -14.36 10.98 -9.82
N VAL A 242 -15.55 10.55 -10.26
CA VAL A 242 -16.48 11.40 -11.02
C VAL A 242 -17.06 12.54 -10.17
N LEU A 243 -17.14 12.35 -8.85
CA LEU A 243 -17.60 13.38 -7.91
C LEU A 243 -16.46 14.30 -7.41
N ASP A 244 -15.25 14.15 -7.96
CA ASP A 244 -14.01 14.86 -7.59
C ASP A 244 -13.51 14.60 -6.15
N TYR A 245 -13.92 13.51 -5.51
CA TYR A 245 -13.38 13.07 -4.22
C TYR A 245 -12.11 12.22 -4.42
N ASN A 246 -11.09 12.82 -5.03
CA ASN A 246 -9.85 12.16 -5.46
C ASN A 246 -9.13 11.39 -4.34
N VAL A 247 -9.15 11.94 -3.12
CA VAL A 247 -8.61 11.27 -1.93
C VAL A 247 -9.20 9.87 -1.75
N PHE A 248 -10.51 9.69 -1.93
CA PHE A 248 -11.17 8.42 -1.68
C PHE A 248 -10.88 7.36 -2.74
N VAL A 249 -10.54 7.77 -3.96
CA VAL A 249 -10.09 6.88 -5.05
C VAL A 249 -8.84 6.12 -4.63
N VAL A 250 -7.92 6.78 -3.94
CA VAL A 250 -6.70 6.16 -3.40
C VAL A 250 -6.97 5.48 -2.06
N MET A 251 -7.74 6.13 -1.19
CA MET A 251 -7.98 5.70 0.18
C MET A 251 -8.70 4.37 0.29
N ILE A 252 -9.79 4.14 -0.47
CA ILE A 252 -10.62 2.93 -0.36
C ILE A 252 -9.80 1.65 -0.56
N PRO A 253 -9.13 1.45 -1.72
CA PRO A 253 -8.38 0.23 -1.96
C PRO A 253 -7.20 0.07 -0.99
N ARG A 254 -6.54 1.18 -0.65
CA ARG A 254 -5.40 1.21 0.29
C ARG A 254 -5.82 0.85 1.71
N PHE A 255 -6.88 1.46 2.25
CA PHE A 255 -7.37 1.18 3.60
C PHE A 255 -7.68 -0.30 3.79
N ILE A 256 -8.43 -0.89 2.84
CA ILE A 256 -8.80 -2.30 2.88
C ILE A 256 -7.55 -3.17 2.81
N HIS A 257 -6.63 -2.87 1.89
CA HIS A 257 -5.38 -3.61 1.71
C HIS A 257 -4.45 -3.51 2.90
N ASP A 258 -4.06 -2.30 3.28
CA ASP A 258 -3.09 -2.00 4.32
C ASP A 258 -3.53 -2.58 5.66
N LEU A 259 -4.80 -2.41 6.04
CA LEU A 259 -5.32 -2.98 7.29
C LEU A 259 -5.45 -4.51 7.23
N THR A 260 -5.81 -5.07 6.08
CA THR A 260 -5.80 -6.53 5.90
C THR A 260 -4.40 -7.09 6.08
N ALA A 261 -3.42 -6.52 5.39
CA ALA A 261 -2.02 -6.90 5.47
C ALA A 261 -1.50 -6.75 6.90
N PHE A 262 -1.78 -5.61 7.53
CA PHE A 262 -1.39 -5.34 8.91
C PHE A 262 -1.96 -6.37 9.90
N GLN A 263 -3.24 -6.73 9.79
CA GLN A 263 -3.84 -7.77 10.65
C GLN A 263 -3.15 -9.13 10.45
N VAL A 264 -2.84 -9.49 9.21
CA VAL A 264 -2.11 -10.72 8.89
C VAL A 264 -0.70 -10.71 9.50
N TYR A 265 0.06 -9.63 9.34
CA TYR A 265 1.38 -9.47 9.93
C TYR A 265 1.35 -9.43 11.46
N ALA A 266 0.37 -8.76 12.06
CA ALA A 266 0.24 -8.68 13.52
C ALA A 266 -0.04 -10.05 14.14
N VAL A 267 -0.93 -10.85 13.54
CA VAL A 267 -1.21 -12.23 13.97
C VAL A 267 0.02 -13.12 13.76
N HIS A 268 0.67 -13.01 12.60
CA HIS A 268 1.92 -13.70 12.30
C HIS A 268 2.97 -13.48 13.39
N ASP A 269 3.30 -12.21 13.64
CA ASP A 269 4.38 -11.84 14.56
C ASP A 269 4.05 -12.21 16.01
N HIS A 270 2.79 -12.06 16.41
CA HIS A 270 2.34 -12.50 17.72
C HIS A 270 2.55 -13.99 17.90
N ASN A 271 2.08 -14.81 16.94
CA ASN A 271 2.21 -16.26 17.02
C ASN A 271 3.67 -16.72 17.00
N ARG A 272 4.48 -16.09 16.15
CA ARG A 272 5.90 -16.43 15.98
C ARG A 272 6.74 -16.11 17.20
N ASN A 273 6.42 -15.02 17.90
CA ASN A 273 7.20 -14.54 19.05
C ASN A 273 6.55 -14.83 20.41
N ARG A 274 5.52 -15.70 20.46
CA ARG A 274 4.76 -16.03 21.67
C ARG A 274 5.58 -16.80 22.71
N GLU A 275 6.26 -17.85 22.28
CA GLU A 275 7.00 -18.75 23.17
C GLU A 275 8.45 -18.31 23.35
N CYS A 276 9.05 -17.79 22.28
CA CYS A 276 10.39 -17.20 22.30
C CYS A 276 10.42 -16.02 21.31
N HIS A 277 11.01 -14.90 21.73
CA HIS A 277 11.26 -13.79 20.82
C HIS A 277 12.38 -14.18 19.86
N ARG A 278 12.03 -14.67 18.67
CA ARG A 278 13.00 -15.05 17.62
C ARG A 278 13.51 -13.83 16.86
N ASN A 279 12.63 -12.83 16.70
CA ASN A 279 12.95 -11.59 16.01
C ASN A 279 13.85 -10.68 16.84
N LEU A 280 14.87 -10.07 16.24
CA LEU A 280 15.80 -9.19 16.94
C LEU A 280 15.13 -7.93 17.49
N VAL A 281 14.16 -7.35 16.77
CA VAL A 281 13.44 -6.14 17.20
C VAL A 281 12.68 -6.42 18.49
N TYR A 282 11.91 -7.51 18.55
CA TYR A 282 11.18 -7.90 19.76
C TYR A 282 12.14 -8.30 20.91
N ARG A 283 13.32 -8.87 20.61
CA ARG A 283 14.33 -9.17 21.63
C ARG A 283 14.93 -7.91 22.24
N TRP A 284 15.23 -6.91 21.42
CA TRP A 284 15.79 -5.63 21.89
C TRP A 284 14.75 -4.84 22.68
N LEU A 285 13.50 -4.86 22.24
CA LEU A 285 12.39 -4.15 22.88
C LEU A 285 11.66 -4.96 23.94
N ARG A 286 12.26 -6.06 24.45
CA ARG A 286 11.66 -6.93 25.48
C ARG A 286 11.24 -6.21 26.76
N PHE A 287 11.84 -5.05 27.03
CA PHE A 287 11.55 -4.24 28.21
C PHE A 287 10.24 -3.45 28.08
N ILE A 288 9.68 -3.36 26.86
CA ILE A 288 8.40 -2.72 26.60
C ILE A 288 7.37 -3.82 26.28
N PRO A 289 6.33 -4.04 27.11
CA PRO A 289 5.32 -5.07 26.89
C PRO A 289 4.30 -4.65 25.81
N LEU A 290 4.77 -4.21 24.63
CA LEU A 290 3.91 -3.84 23.51
C LEU A 290 3.63 -5.05 22.63
N THR A 291 2.36 -5.21 22.27
CA THR A 291 1.97 -6.18 21.25
C THR A 291 2.45 -5.70 19.87
N PRO A 292 2.67 -6.61 18.90
CA PRO A 292 2.96 -6.23 17.50
C PRO A 292 1.95 -5.22 16.93
N LEU A 293 0.69 -5.29 17.38
CA LEU A 293 -0.38 -4.38 17.01
C LEU A 293 -0.10 -2.91 17.39
N LEU A 294 0.59 -2.67 18.51
CA LEU A 294 0.94 -1.32 18.94
C LEU A 294 2.38 -0.96 18.53
N LEU A 295 3.29 -1.92 18.59
CA LEU A 295 4.69 -1.67 18.30
C LEU A 295 4.90 -1.27 16.84
N CYS A 296 4.31 -1.98 15.88
CA CYS A 296 4.53 -1.72 14.46
C CYS A 296 4.05 -0.32 14.02
N PRO A 297 2.86 0.17 14.40
CA PRO A 297 2.45 1.55 14.14
C PRO A 297 3.38 2.58 14.79
N LEU A 298 3.82 2.35 16.02
CA LEU A 298 4.77 3.26 16.69
C LEU A 298 6.12 3.30 15.97
N LEU A 299 6.66 2.14 15.59
CA LEU A 299 7.88 2.05 14.79
C LEU A 299 7.71 2.74 13.43
N ALA A 300 6.56 2.60 12.78
CA ALA A 300 6.25 3.28 11.53
C ALA A 300 6.25 4.81 11.68
N ILE A 301 5.59 5.34 12.71
CA ILE A 301 5.59 6.79 12.99
C ILE A 301 7.02 7.28 13.26
N LEU A 302 7.77 6.55 14.10
CA LEU A 302 9.14 6.91 14.46
C LEU A 302 10.08 6.87 13.24
N LEU A 303 10.01 5.81 12.43
CA LEU A 303 10.82 5.66 11.22
C LEU A 303 10.44 6.71 10.18
N ALA A 304 9.15 6.99 9.98
CA ALA A 304 8.71 8.02 9.05
C ALA A 304 9.30 9.39 9.43
N ASN A 305 9.13 9.78 10.70
CA ASN A 305 9.68 11.04 11.20
C ASN A 305 11.21 11.10 11.08
N SER A 306 11.88 10.00 11.45
CA SER A 306 13.34 9.94 11.47
C SER A 306 13.93 10.05 10.06
N ILE A 307 13.32 9.39 9.08
CA ILE A 307 13.82 9.41 7.71
C ILE A 307 13.47 10.75 7.04
N GLU A 308 12.30 11.33 7.28
CA GLU A 308 11.95 12.66 6.76
C GLU A 308 12.91 13.75 7.31
N CYS A 309 13.16 13.75 8.62
CA CYS A 309 14.11 14.69 9.22
C CYS A 309 15.55 14.42 8.75
N GLY A 310 15.94 13.13 8.69
CA GLY A 310 17.26 12.72 8.24
C GLY A 310 17.52 13.05 6.77
N SER A 311 16.52 12.90 5.90
CA SER A 311 16.65 13.21 4.49
C SER A 311 16.86 14.70 4.26
N MET A 312 16.16 15.56 4.98
CA MET A 312 16.36 17.01 4.86
C MET A 312 17.79 17.38 5.25
N LEU A 313 18.31 16.82 6.35
CA LEU A 313 19.69 17.05 6.77
C LEU A 313 20.69 16.55 5.71
N VAL A 314 20.49 15.35 5.19
CA VAL A 314 21.39 14.77 4.16
C VAL A 314 21.30 15.57 2.86
N ASP A 315 20.10 15.96 2.43
CA ASP A 315 19.90 16.79 1.23
C ASP A 315 20.58 18.15 1.39
N THR A 316 20.53 18.77 2.57
CA THR A 316 21.30 19.99 2.86
C THR A 316 22.81 19.74 2.87
N LEU A 317 23.29 18.66 3.48
CA LEU A 317 24.72 18.32 3.52
C LEU A 317 25.29 17.99 2.13
N LEU A 318 24.49 17.35 1.28
CA LEU A 318 24.83 17.05 -0.11
C LEU A 318 24.66 18.27 -1.03
N GLY A 319 24.20 19.40 -0.51
CA GLY A 319 23.96 20.62 -1.29
C GLY A 319 22.82 20.50 -2.29
N THR A 320 21.90 19.55 -2.11
CA THR A 320 20.72 19.38 -2.96
C THR A 320 19.55 20.24 -2.47
N SER A 321 19.53 20.63 -1.19
CA SER A 321 18.50 21.51 -0.61
C SER A 321 19.08 22.66 0.22
N ASN A 322 18.68 23.88 -0.10
CA ASN A 322 18.96 25.09 0.69
C ASN A 322 18.01 25.29 1.89
N GLN A 323 17.08 24.38 2.13
CA GLN A 323 16.14 24.48 3.26
C GLN A 323 16.72 23.77 4.50
N LEU A 324 17.25 24.54 5.45
CA LEU A 324 17.54 24.04 6.79
C LEU A 324 16.22 23.72 7.50
N PRO A 325 16.09 22.54 8.15
CA PRO A 325 14.86 22.19 8.86
C PRO A 325 14.66 23.17 10.03
N GLN A 326 13.64 24.03 9.94
CA GLN A 326 13.27 24.90 11.06
C GLN A 326 12.62 24.10 12.20
N LYS A 327 12.04 22.94 11.91
CA LYS A 327 11.52 21.96 12.87
C LYS A 327 11.72 20.54 12.34
N CYS A 328 12.37 19.69 13.13
CA CYS A 328 12.43 18.23 12.92
C CYS A 328 11.19 17.56 13.52
N PHE A 329 10.02 18.01 13.09
CA PHE A 329 8.75 17.39 13.44
C PHE A 329 7.93 17.38 12.17
N MET A 330 7.37 16.22 11.82
CA MET A 330 6.50 16.09 10.66
C MET A 330 5.42 17.17 10.74
N ASP A 331 5.50 18.14 9.84
CA ASP A 331 4.39 19.04 9.59
C ASP A 331 3.53 18.34 8.55
N PRO A 332 2.38 17.77 8.94
CA PRO A 332 1.53 17.03 8.03
C PRO A 332 0.95 17.90 6.90
N ALA A 333 1.11 19.22 6.97
CA ALA A 333 0.72 20.17 5.94
C ALA A 333 1.89 20.64 5.04
N ALA A 334 3.12 20.16 5.26
CA ALA A 334 4.26 20.57 4.44
C ALA A 334 4.18 19.95 3.03
N PRO A 335 4.24 20.76 1.95
CA PRO A 335 4.19 20.25 0.58
C PRO A 335 5.48 19.51 0.22
N LEU A 336 5.38 18.48 -0.64
CA LEU A 336 6.54 17.79 -1.21
C LEU A 336 7.39 18.80 -2.01
N SER A 337 8.58 19.12 -1.50
CA SER A 337 9.50 20.08 -2.14
C SER A 337 10.52 19.37 -3.04
N PHE A 338 10.70 19.87 -4.26
CA PHE A 338 11.80 19.48 -5.14
C PHE A 338 13.08 20.24 -4.80
N SER A 339 14.20 19.52 -4.80
CA SER A 339 15.55 20.05 -4.62
C SER A 339 15.90 20.91 -5.86
N ARG A 340 16.28 22.18 -5.69
CA ARG A 340 16.52 23.13 -6.81
C ARG A 340 17.94 23.08 -7.37
N ASP A 341 18.86 22.39 -6.70
CA ASP A 341 20.30 22.58 -6.92
C ASP A 341 20.93 21.47 -7.80
N LEU A 342 20.24 20.33 -7.99
CA LEU A 342 20.42 19.43 -9.13
C LEU A 342 19.16 19.52 -10.02
N PRO A 343 19.27 19.57 -11.36
CA PRO A 343 18.11 19.66 -12.22
C PRO A 343 17.25 18.38 -12.12
N GLY A 344 16.23 18.41 -11.27
CA GLY A 344 15.16 17.41 -11.25
C GLY A 344 15.38 16.16 -10.40
N THR A 345 16.34 16.14 -9.46
CA THR A 345 16.49 14.98 -8.55
C THR A 345 15.42 14.98 -7.45
N LEU A 346 14.83 13.81 -7.18
CA LEU A 346 13.92 13.64 -6.06
C LEU A 346 14.65 13.73 -4.72
N SER A 347 13.97 14.24 -3.69
CA SER A 347 14.48 14.24 -2.32
C SER A 347 14.87 12.82 -1.88
N LEU A 348 15.89 12.71 -1.03
CA LEU A 348 16.38 11.41 -0.58
C LEU A 348 15.26 10.59 0.10
N TRP A 349 14.37 11.24 0.84
CA TRP A 349 13.22 10.59 1.47
C TRP A 349 12.30 9.90 0.46
N LEU A 350 11.97 10.58 -0.63
CA LEU A 350 11.10 10.02 -1.66
C LEU A 350 11.76 8.83 -2.37
N GLN A 351 13.09 8.83 -2.51
CA GLN A 351 13.83 7.68 -3.01
C GLN A 351 13.78 6.50 -2.03
N VAL A 352 13.97 6.74 -0.72
CA VAL A 352 13.84 5.71 0.32
C VAL A 352 12.42 5.14 0.33
N LEU A 353 11.41 5.98 0.20
CA LEU A 353 10.00 5.58 0.07
C LEU A 353 9.78 4.62 -1.10
N PHE A 354 10.29 4.94 -2.29
CA PHE A 354 10.20 4.05 -3.45
C PHE A 354 10.94 2.74 -3.22
N ILE A 355 12.14 2.77 -2.64
CA ILE A 355 12.92 1.57 -2.33
C ILE A 355 12.15 0.67 -1.35
N CYS A 356 11.65 1.23 -0.24
CA CYS A 356 10.88 0.48 0.74
C CYS A 356 9.58 -0.08 0.16
N GLY A 357 8.85 0.72 -0.63
CA GLY A 357 7.61 0.29 -1.29
C GLY A 357 7.84 -0.84 -2.29
N PHE A 358 8.77 -0.67 -3.23
CA PHE A 358 9.12 -1.74 -4.17
C PHE A 358 9.62 -3.00 -3.47
N PHE A 359 10.46 -2.83 -2.44
CA PHE A 359 11.02 -3.96 -1.72
C PHE A 359 9.93 -4.73 -0.97
N HIS A 360 9.00 -4.02 -0.33
CA HIS A 360 7.81 -4.60 0.28
C HIS A 360 6.99 -5.41 -0.73
N TYR A 361 6.64 -4.82 -1.88
CA TYR A 361 5.87 -5.50 -2.94
C TYR A 361 6.60 -6.74 -3.48
N PHE A 362 7.92 -6.66 -3.61
CA PHE A 362 8.76 -7.78 -4.01
C PHE A 362 8.73 -8.92 -2.97
N ILE A 363 8.89 -8.60 -1.69
CA ILE A 363 8.85 -9.55 -0.57
C ILE A 363 7.50 -10.28 -0.54
N GLU A 364 6.39 -9.51 -0.54
CA GLU A 364 5.02 -10.03 -0.55
C GLU A 364 4.79 -11.05 -1.69
N GLY A 365 5.44 -10.85 -2.84
CA GLY A 365 5.36 -11.73 -4.01
C GLY A 365 5.85 -13.16 -3.78
N PHE A 366 6.56 -13.44 -2.69
CA PHE A 366 7.00 -14.80 -2.35
C PHE A 366 6.81 -15.23 -0.90
N VAL A 367 6.76 -14.31 0.08
CA VAL A 367 6.65 -14.70 1.50
C VAL A 367 5.32 -15.33 1.86
N TRP A 368 4.25 -15.10 1.09
CA TRP A 368 2.93 -15.67 1.38
C TRP A 368 2.58 -16.91 0.55
N LYS A 369 3.53 -17.45 -0.22
CA LYS A 369 3.33 -18.68 -1.00
C LYS A 369 3.21 -19.91 -0.09
N ARG A 370 2.54 -20.97 -0.55
CA ARG A 370 2.17 -22.15 0.26
C ARG A 370 3.33 -22.82 1.02
N GLU A 371 4.53 -22.82 0.44
CA GLU A 371 5.73 -23.45 1.01
C GLU A 371 6.59 -22.50 1.86
N SER A 372 6.10 -21.28 2.10
CA SER A 372 6.81 -20.28 2.89
C SER A 372 6.70 -20.53 4.39
N ILE A 373 7.77 -20.18 5.10
CA ILE A 373 7.83 -20.20 6.56
C ILE A 373 6.84 -19.23 7.23
N HIS A 374 6.51 -18.11 6.58
CA HIS A 374 5.53 -17.15 7.10
C HIS A 374 4.12 -17.74 7.15
N ARG A 375 3.74 -18.57 6.17
CA ARG A 375 2.39 -19.12 6.09
C ARG A 375 2.06 -20.06 7.26
N HIS A 376 3.05 -20.71 7.85
CA HIS A 376 2.86 -21.64 8.97
C HIS A 376 2.47 -20.95 10.28
N SER A 377 2.71 -19.64 10.41
CA SER A 377 2.41 -18.87 11.62
C SER A 377 1.07 -18.12 11.57
N VAL A 378 0.27 -18.30 10.51
CA VAL A 378 -1.02 -17.60 10.34
C VAL A 378 -2.15 -18.57 10.05
N GLY A 379 -3.15 -18.59 10.94
CA GLY A 379 -4.45 -19.24 10.73
C GLY A 379 -5.55 -18.23 10.40
N PHE A 380 -6.62 -18.70 9.75
CA PHE A 380 -7.84 -17.92 9.52
C PHE A 380 -9.03 -18.65 10.16
N ASN A 381 -9.87 -17.93 10.90
CA ASN A 381 -11.08 -18.49 11.51
C ASN A 381 -12.38 -17.91 10.91
#